data_AF-A0A198A132-F1
#
_entry.id   AF-A0A198A132-F1
#
_cell.length_a   1.000
_cell.length_b   1.000
_cell.length_c   1.000
_cell.angle_alpha   90.00
_cell.angle_beta   90.00
_cell.angle_gamma   90.00
#
_symmetry.space_group_name_H-M   'P 1'
#
loop_
_entity.id
_entity.type
_entity.pdbx_description
1 polymer ?
#
loop_
_entity_poly.entity_id
_entity_poly.type
_entity_poly.pdbx_seq_one_letter_code
_entity_poly.pdbx_strand_id
1 'polypeptide(L)'
;MSTLHTRFVSVSNQSLGREASMNEHLEVRGTEVEIEMLRQMLDQLKRDDELTQFRAPIPYKSADHDKATDQFNDDLLKLYQFIYNLGTEKTRAHISDMNILHKLQNTDYEDPGYER
;
A
#
# COMPACT_ATOMS: atom_id res chain seq x y z
N MET A 1 16.75 -13.52 21.21
CA MET A 1 15.28 -13.47 21.01
C MET A 1 14.97 -12.10 20.45
N SER A 2 14.40 -12.02 19.25
CA SER A 2 14.02 -10.74 18.66
C SER A 2 12.70 -10.27 19.28
N THR A 3 12.65 -9.04 19.76
CA THR A 3 11.42 -8.44 20.30
C THR A 3 10.50 -8.07 19.13
N LEU A 4 9.23 -8.48 19.21
CA LEU A 4 8.21 -8.06 18.25
C LEU A 4 7.55 -6.77 18.72
N HIS A 5 7.37 -5.84 17.79
CA HIS A 5 6.71 -4.56 18.00
C HIS A 5 5.39 -4.53 17.23
N THR A 6 4.33 -4.13 17.91
CA THR A 6 3.02 -3.88 17.26
C THR A 6 2.99 -2.45 16.75
N ARG A 7 2.57 -2.26 15.50
CA ARG A 7 2.43 -0.97 14.83
C ARG A 7 1.17 -0.94 13.99
N PHE A 8 0.70 0.27 13.72
CA PHE A 8 -0.49 0.53 12.92
C PHE A 8 -0.09 1.29 11.67
N VAL A 9 -0.44 0.75 10.51
CA VAL A 9 -0.04 1.28 9.21
C VAL A 9 -1.24 1.97 8.57
N SER A 10 -1.03 3.20 8.10
CA SER A 10 -1.95 3.85 7.18
C SER A 10 -1.26 3.98 5.83
N VAL A 11 -1.73 3.22 4.84
CA VAL A 11 -1.17 3.26 3.48
C VAL A 11 -1.50 4.60 2.81
N SER A 12 -2.73 5.09 2.95
CA SER A 12 -3.18 6.37 2.37
C SER A 12 -2.40 7.57 2.90
N ASN A 13 -2.06 7.58 4.19
CA ASN A 13 -1.26 8.64 4.80
C ASN A 13 0.24 8.32 4.81
N GLN A 14 0.65 7.19 4.23
CA GLN A 14 2.04 6.70 4.19
C GLN A 14 2.73 6.77 5.57
N SER A 15 2.03 6.32 6.61
CA SER A 15 2.45 6.56 7.99
C SER A 15 2.35 5.33 8.87
N LEU A 16 3.15 5.33 9.93
CA LEU A 16 3.25 4.25 10.90
C LEU A 16 3.08 4.79 12.32
N GLY A 17 2.01 4.39 12.98
CA GLY A 17 1.63 4.78 14.34
C GLY A 17 1.92 3.70 15.38
N ARG A 18 1.95 4.11 16.66
CA ARG A 18 1.96 3.19 17.82
C ARG A 18 0.57 2.84 18.31
N GLU A 19 -0.43 3.60 17.88
CA GLU A 19 -1.82 3.45 18.31
C GLU A 19 -2.73 3.39 17.08
N ALA A 20 -3.85 2.68 17.23
CA ALA A 20 -4.93 2.73 16.25
C ALA A 20 -5.56 4.14 16.28
N SER A 21 -5.65 4.79 15.13
CA SER A 21 -6.47 5.99 14.99
C SER A 21 -7.90 5.59 14.61
N MET A 22 -8.80 6.57 14.50
CA MET A 22 -10.16 6.31 14.04
C MET A 22 -10.25 5.91 12.55
N ASN A 23 -9.17 6.07 11.77
CA ASN A 23 -9.13 5.80 10.32
C ASN A 23 -8.54 4.41 10.01
N GLU A 24 -8.76 3.90 8.79
CA GLU A 24 -8.30 2.59 8.30
C GLU A 24 -6.82 2.32 8.57
N HIS A 25 -6.55 1.61 9.67
CA HIS A 25 -5.22 1.22 10.10
C HIS A 25 -5.07 -0.29 10.07
N LEU A 26 -4.00 -0.75 9.43
CA LEU A 26 -3.61 -2.14 9.33
C LEU A 26 -2.65 -2.45 10.50
N GLU A 27 -3.05 -3.34 11.40
CA GLU A 27 -2.19 -3.76 12.52
C GLU A 27 -1.15 -4.77 12.03
N VAL A 28 0.12 -4.49 12.28
CA VAL A 28 1.27 -5.34 11.96
C VAL A 28 2.12 -5.64 13.18
N ARG A 29 2.80 -6.79 13.17
CA ARG A 29 3.73 -7.22 14.22
C ARG A 29 5.00 -7.73 13.56
N GLY A 30 6.12 -7.08 13.87
CA GLY A 30 7.42 -7.43 13.31
C GLY A 30 8.56 -7.07 14.25
N THR A 31 9.73 -7.58 13.96
CA THR A 31 11.00 -7.16 14.58
C THR A 31 11.30 -5.71 14.26
N GLU A 32 12.22 -5.09 15.02
CA GLU A 32 12.67 -3.72 14.75
C GLU A 32 13.14 -3.53 13.29
N VAL A 33 13.85 -4.52 12.74
CA VAL A 33 14.31 -4.52 11.35
C VAL A 33 13.14 -4.52 10.37
N GLU A 34 12.14 -5.39 10.58
CA GLU A 34 10.97 -5.47 9.71
C GLU A 34 10.11 -4.19 9.78
N ILE A 35 9.97 -3.60 10.96
CA ILE A 35 9.26 -2.32 11.13
C ILE A 35 10.00 -1.17 10.45
N GLU A 36 11.34 -1.16 10.51
CA GLU A 36 12.14 -0.16 9.82
C GLU A 36 12.08 -0.35 8.29
N MET A 37 12.10 -1.58 7.80
CA MET A 37 11.88 -1.87 6.37
C MET A 37 10.51 -1.36 5.89
N LEU A 38 9.45 -1.63 6.66
CA LEU A 38 8.11 -1.14 6.35
C LEU A 38 8.08 0.40 6.27
N ARG A 39 8.77 1.07 7.19
CA ARG A 39 8.89 2.54 7.19
C ARG A 39 9.61 3.04 5.94
N GLN A 40 10.71 2.41 5.54
CA GLN A 40 11.44 2.78 4.32
C GLN A 40 10.59 2.61 3.06
N MET A 41 9.76 1.56 2.99
CA MET A 41 8.83 1.36 1.88
C MET A 41 7.76 2.46 1.80
N LEU A 42 7.20 2.89 2.95
CA LEU A 42 6.25 4.01 3.01
C LEU A 42 6.92 5.33 2.59
N ASP A 43 8.13 5.59 3.08
CA ASP A 43 8.89 6.79 2.73
C ASP A 43 9.27 6.82 1.24
N GLN A 44 9.54 5.65 0.63
CA GLN A 44 9.78 5.54 -0.82
C GLN A 44 8.51 5.84 -1.61
N LEU A 45 7.39 5.22 -1.25
CA LEU A 45 6.10 5.47 -1.88
C LEU A 45 5.70 6.95 -1.82
N LYS A 46 6.01 7.63 -0.70
CA LYS A 46 5.79 9.07 -0.53
C LYS A 46 6.60 9.90 -1.51
N ARG A 47 7.88 9.59 -1.68
CA ARG A 47 8.74 10.28 -2.65
C ARG A 47 8.24 10.07 -4.08
N ASP A 48 7.80 8.87 -4.41
CA ASP A 48 7.30 8.55 -5.75
C ASP A 48 5.95 9.23 -6.03
N ASP A 49 5.09 9.37 -5.02
CA ASP A 49 3.85 10.16 -5.11
C ASP A 49 4.16 11.65 -5.33
N GLU A 50 5.08 12.25 -4.56
CA GLU A 50 5.51 13.64 -4.73
C GLU A 50 6.10 13.92 -6.13
N LEU A 51 6.86 12.96 -6.68
CA LEU A 51 7.40 13.03 -8.04
C LEU A 51 6.31 12.90 -9.12
N THR A 52 5.26 12.13 -8.85
CA THR A 52 4.13 11.92 -9.76
C THR A 52 3.14 13.09 -9.71
N GLN A 53 2.96 13.73 -8.54
CA GLN A 53 2.10 14.90 -8.33
C GLN A 53 2.61 16.18 -9.02
N PHE A 54 3.87 16.25 -9.43
CA PHE A 54 4.37 17.31 -10.31
C PHE A 54 3.80 17.25 -11.74
N ARG A 55 3.03 16.21 -12.08
CA ARG A 55 2.16 16.21 -13.26
C ARG A 55 0.78 16.73 -12.86
N ALA A 56 0.52 18.01 -13.17
CA ALA A 56 -0.79 18.64 -13.05
C ALA A 56 -1.91 17.76 -13.65
N PRO A 57 -3.15 17.84 -13.16
CA PRO A 57 -4.22 16.92 -13.56
C PRO A 57 -4.57 17.12 -15.04
N ILE A 58 -4.26 16.14 -15.88
CA ILE A 58 -4.86 16.03 -17.21
C ILE A 58 -6.07 15.10 -17.07
N PRO A 59 -7.29 15.65 -17.13
CA PRO A 59 -8.50 14.85 -17.04
C PRO A 59 -8.66 14.05 -18.33
N TYR A 60 -8.68 12.72 -18.20
CA TYR A 60 -9.08 11.78 -19.25
C TYR A 60 -8.28 11.89 -20.56
N LYS A 61 -7.01 11.48 -20.56
CA LYS A 61 -6.38 10.89 -21.74
C LYS A 61 -5.09 10.18 -21.32
N SER A 62 -5.10 8.86 -21.50
CA SER A 62 -4.00 7.91 -21.24
C SER A 62 -3.79 7.66 -19.73
N ALA A 63 -4.06 6.52 -19.10
CA ALA A 63 -3.64 5.16 -19.46
C ALA A 63 -2.44 5.12 -20.42
N ASP A 64 -1.50 6.05 -20.28
CA ASP A 64 -0.17 5.87 -20.84
C ASP A 64 0.46 4.81 -19.93
N HIS A 65 0.92 3.71 -20.51
CA HIS A 65 1.88 2.79 -19.88
C HIS A 65 3.20 3.55 -19.65
N ASP A 66 3.17 4.64 -18.90
CA ASP A 66 4.35 5.35 -18.47
C ASP A 66 4.91 4.54 -17.29
N LYS A 67 6.19 4.22 -17.40
CA LYS A 67 6.92 3.37 -16.45
C LYS A 67 6.79 3.85 -15.00
N ALA A 68 6.51 5.14 -14.80
CA ALA A 68 6.25 5.72 -13.48
C ALA A 68 5.00 5.14 -12.82
N THR A 69 3.91 4.93 -13.55
CA THR A 69 2.67 4.34 -13.03
C THR A 69 2.85 2.86 -12.73
N ASP A 70 3.53 2.12 -13.61
CA ASP A 70 3.86 0.71 -13.38
C ASP A 70 4.74 0.54 -12.14
N GLN A 71 5.78 1.38 -12.00
CA GLN A 71 6.68 1.36 -10.85
C GLN A 71 5.94 1.68 -9.55
N PHE A 72 5.04 2.67 -9.56
CA PHE A 72 4.22 3.00 -8.39
C PHE A 72 3.30 1.83 -7.98
N ASN A 73 2.65 1.18 -8.96
CA ASN A 73 1.81 0.01 -8.71
C ASN A 73 2.63 -1.17 -8.16
N ASP A 74 3.83 -1.41 -8.70
CA ASP A 74 4.74 -2.45 -8.23
C ASP A 74 5.19 -2.21 -6.78
N ASP A 75 5.51 -0.97 -6.42
CA ASP A 75 5.94 -0.63 -5.07
C ASP A 75 4.78 -0.68 -4.07
N LEU A 76 3.58 -0.29 -4.50
CA LEU A 76 2.35 -0.46 -3.73
C LEU A 76 2.03 -1.95 -3.51
N LEU A 77 2.20 -2.79 -4.53
CA LEU A 77 2.01 -4.24 -4.43
C LEU A 77 2.99 -4.85 -3.41
N LYS A 78 4.28 -4.51 -3.50
CA LYS A 78 5.30 -4.95 -2.52
C LYS A 78 4.93 -4.52 -1.11
N LEU A 79 4.47 -3.27 -0.92
CA LEU A 79 4.05 -2.75 0.37
C LEU A 79 2.88 -3.57 0.95
N TYR A 80 1.83 -3.80 0.17
CA TYR A 80 0.68 -4.60 0.63
C TYR A 80 1.06 -6.06 0.93
N GLN A 81 1.95 -6.67 0.15
CA GLN A 81 2.47 -8.02 0.45
C GLN A 81 3.24 -8.04 1.77
N PHE A 82 4.07 -7.03 2.02
CA PHE A 82 4.84 -6.94 3.25
C PHE A 82 3.93 -6.71 4.47
N ILE A 83 2.93 -5.84 4.36
CA ILE A 83 1.90 -5.63 5.38
C ILE A 83 1.09 -6.91 5.61
N TYR A 84 0.74 -7.65 4.56
CA TYR A 84 0.03 -8.93 4.70
C TYR A 84 0.85 -9.95 5.49
N ASN A 85 2.16 -10.04 5.23
CA ASN A 85 3.06 -10.96 5.93
C ASN A 85 3.22 -10.63 7.42
N LEU A 86 3.35 -9.34 7.76
CA LEU A 86 3.47 -8.88 9.15
C LEU A 86 2.11 -8.69 9.83
N GLY A 87 1.03 -8.71 9.06
CA GLY A 87 -0.31 -8.34 9.50
C GLY A 87 -0.91 -9.34 10.48
N THR A 88 -1.78 -8.85 11.36
CA THR A 88 -2.68 -9.73 12.12
C THR A 88 -3.67 -10.45 11.21
N GLU A 89 -4.41 -11.43 11.74
CA GLU A 89 -5.48 -12.11 11.00
C GLU A 89 -6.51 -11.13 10.43
N LYS A 90 -6.88 -10.11 11.21
CA LYS A 90 -7.79 -9.04 10.77
C LYS A 90 -7.20 -8.26 9.58
N THR A 91 -5.93 -7.90 9.66
CA THR A 91 -5.22 -7.19 8.58
C THR A 91 -5.17 -8.03 7.30
N ARG A 92 -4.81 -9.31 7.42
CA ARG A 92 -4.76 -10.24 6.28
C ARG A 92 -6.13 -10.40 5.64
N ALA A 93 -7.17 -10.65 6.44
CA ALA A 93 -8.54 -10.78 5.96
C ALA A 93 -9.00 -9.51 5.23
N HIS A 94 -8.71 -8.33 5.77
CA HIS A 94 -9.06 -7.06 5.14
C HIS A 94 -8.34 -6.86 3.79
N ILE A 95 -7.03 -7.11 3.71
CA ILE A 95 -6.28 -7.01 2.44
C ILE A 95 -6.80 -8.02 1.40
N SER A 96 -7.15 -9.24 1.83
CA SER A 96 -7.75 -10.25 0.96
C SER A 96 -9.13 -9.84 0.45
N ASP A 97 -9.97 -9.26 1.31
CA ASP A 97 -11.32 -8.78 0.97
C ASP A 97 -11.28 -7.63 -0.05
N MET A 98 -10.35 -6.71 0.10
CA MET A 98 -10.09 -5.64 -0.87
C MET A 98 -9.69 -6.16 -2.26
N ASN A 99 -9.23 -7.41 -2.34
CA ASN A 99 -8.65 -8.05 -3.52
C ASN A 99 -7.51 -7.23 -4.17
N ILE A 100 -6.81 -6.43 -3.36
CA ILE A 100 -5.87 -5.42 -3.86
C ILE A 100 -4.63 -6.05 -4.49
N LEU A 101 -4.17 -7.20 -3.97
CA LEU A 101 -3.01 -7.91 -4.50
C LEU A 101 -3.27 -8.40 -5.94
N HIS A 102 -4.48 -8.86 -6.24
CA HIS A 102 -4.84 -9.30 -7.59
C HIS A 102 -5.01 -8.09 -8.54
N LYS A 103 -5.66 -7.02 -8.07
CA LYS A 103 -5.89 -5.79 -8.86
C LYS A 103 -4.59 -5.12 -9.28
N LEU A 104 -3.60 -5.08 -8.38
CA LEU A 104 -2.29 -4.50 -8.69
C LEU A 104 -1.43 -5.39 -9.61
N GLN A 105 -1.65 -6.71 -9.61
CA GLN A 105 -0.98 -7.64 -10.52
C GLN A 105 -1.60 -7.68 -11.93
N ASN A 106 -2.89 -7.35 -12.03
CA ASN A 106 -3.64 -7.34 -13.29
C ASN A 106 -4.14 -5.90 -13.53
N THR A 107 -3.25 -5.01 -13.95
CA THR A 107 -3.60 -3.62 -14.25
C THR A 107 -4.48 -3.47 -15.49
N ASP A 108 -4.56 -4.51 -16.33
CA ASP A 108 -5.51 -4.67 -17.45
C ASP A 108 -6.92 -5.12 -17.01
N TYR A 109 -7.24 -5.11 -15.70
CA TYR A 109 -8.56 -5.51 -15.23
C TYR A 109 -9.63 -4.53 -15.73
N GLU A 110 -10.34 -4.94 -16.79
CA GLU A 110 -11.62 -4.36 -17.17
C GLU A 110 -12.58 -4.60 -16.00
N ASP A 111 -12.72 -3.61 -15.10
CA ASP A 111 -13.77 -3.62 -14.08
C ASP A 111 -15.10 -3.66 -14.85
N PRO A 112 -15.88 -4.76 -14.80
CA PRO A 112 -17.26 -4.71 -15.27
C PRO A 112 -17.93 -3.79 -14.27
N GLY A 113 -18.01 -2.51 -14.63
CA GLY A 113 -18.34 -1.42 -13.72
C GLY A 113 -19.56 -1.77 -12.89
N TYR A 114 -19.66 -1.18 -11.69
CA TYR A 114 -20.83 -1.26 -10.82
C TYR A 114 -22.14 -1.04 -11.62
N GLU A 115 -22.72 -2.13 -12.14
CA GLU A 115 -24.08 -2.14 -12.65
C GLU A 115 -24.97 -1.97 -11.41
N ARG A 116 -25.54 -0.77 -11.29
CA ARG A 116 -26.61 -0.48 -10.36
C ARG A 116 -27.95 -0.88 -10.95
#